data_AF-A0A0M4DR55-F1
#
_entry.id   AF-A0A0M4DR55-F1
#
_cell.length_a   1.000
_cell.length_b   1.000
_cell.length_c   1.000
_cell.angle_alpha   90.00
_cell.angle_beta   90.00
_cell.angle_gamma   90.00
#
_symmetry.space_group_name_H-M   'P 1'
#
loop_
_entity.id
_entity.type
_entity.pdbx_description
1 polymer ?
#
loop_
_entity_poly.entity_id
_entity_poly.type
_entity_poly.pdbx_seq_one_letter_code
_entity_poly.pdbx_strand_id
1 'polypeptide(L)'
;MTNDSPTVDETVNSNPFNRGVIEEFRANGGRVKDFGDIPLLLLTTTGRRSGLSRTTPLVHLHRDGRYVVFAANGGADSAPGWYRNLMAAGEGEAEVGSRRFTVRPEPVPEPEHEELWRLQTAQDPNFAGFRSRTDRTIPVLALVPVTGAG
;
A
#
# COMPACT_ATOMS: atom_id res chain seq x y z
N MET A 1 -3.93 -35.07 -16.14
CA MET A 1 -4.64 -33.79 -15.97
C MET A 1 -4.17 -33.21 -14.65
N THR A 2 -3.06 -32.50 -14.66
CA THR A 2 -2.54 -31.84 -13.45
C THR A 2 -2.90 -30.37 -13.60
N ASN A 3 -3.87 -29.95 -12.81
CA ASN A 3 -4.27 -28.55 -12.71
C ASN A 3 -3.23 -27.86 -11.85
N ASP A 4 -2.12 -27.44 -12.46
CA ASP A 4 -1.08 -26.64 -11.80
C ASP A 4 -1.64 -25.23 -11.61
N SER A 5 -2.35 -25.05 -10.49
CA SER A 5 -2.69 -23.72 -10.01
C SER A 5 -1.37 -23.06 -9.62
N PRO A 6 -1.03 -21.86 -10.12
CA PRO A 6 0.25 -21.24 -9.83
C PRO A 6 0.41 -21.11 -8.32
N THR A 7 1.46 -21.73 -7.79
CA THR A 7 1.90 -21.60 -6.41
C THR A 7 2.27 -20.13 -6.13
N VAL A 8 2.15 -19.74 -4.87
CA VAL A 8 2.18 -18.38 -4.31
C VAL A 8 3.42 -17.51 -4.58
N ASP A 9 4.33 -17.87 -5.50
CA ASP A 9 5.71 -17.35 -5.52
C ASP A 9 6.20 -16.65 -6.82
N GLU A 10 5.31 -16.20 -7.72
CA GLU A 10 5.71 -15.37 -8.88
C GLU A 10 5.26 -13.90 -8.79
N THR A 11 4.63 -13.48 -7.68
CA THR A 11 4.24 -12.08 -7.42
C THR A 11 5.36 -11.25 -6.79
N VAL A 12 6.57 -11.82 -6.72
CA VAL A 12 7.64 -11.37 -5.84
C VAL A 12 8.22 -10.05 -6.33
N ASN A 13 8.04 -9.05 -5.48
CA ASN A 13 8.83 -7.85 -5.47
C ASN A 13 10.32 -8.25 -5.40
N SER A 14 11.13 -7.87 -6.39
CA SER A 14 12.57 -8.19 -6.43
C SER A 14 13.37 -7.52 -5.31
N ASN A 15 12.71 -6.69 -4.48
CA ASN A 15 13.28 -6.09 -3.27
C ASN A 15 13.23 -7.10 -2.10
N PRO A 16 14.39 -7.60 -1.61
CA PRO A 16 14.47 -8.57 -0.51
C PRO A 16 13.85 -8.07 0.80
N PHE A 17 13.94 -6.76 1.08
CA PHE A 17 13.34 -6.18 2.27
C PHE A 17 11.81 -6.33 2.23
N ASN A 18 11.18 -5.95 1.12
CA ASN A 18 9.73 -6.08 0.98
C ASN A 18 9.27 -7.54 1.08
N ARG A 19 10.08 -8.48 0.59
CA ARG A 19 9.77 -9.91 0.69
C ARG A 19 9.68 -10.37 2.15
N GLY A 20 10.69 -10.05 2.97
CA GLY A 20 10.70 -10.40 4.38
C GLY A 20 9.50 -9.80 5.15
N VAL A 21 9.18 -8.53 4.87
CA VAL A 21 8.00 -7.86 5.47
C VAL A 21 6.70 -8.55 5.06
N ILE A 22 6.54 -8.95 3.80
CA ILE A 22 5.34 -9.65 3.30
C ILE A 22 5.18 -11.01 3.97
N GLU A 23 6.27 -11.79 4.04
CA GLU A 23 6.27 -13.12 4.65
C GLU A 23 5.91 -13.05 6.13
N GLU A 24 6.55 -12.15 6.88
CA GLU A 24 6.27 -11.96 8.30
C GLU A 24 4.83 -11.46 8.54
N PHE A 25 4.37 -10.49 7.75
CA PHE A 25 3.01 -9.96 7.83
C PHE A 25 1.99 -11.08 7.68
N ARG A 26 2.13 -11.94 6.65
CA ARG A 26 1.19 -13.04 6.38
C ARG A 26 1.26 -14.14 7.43
N ALA A 27 2.45 -14.45 7.94
CA ALA A 27 2.64 -15.45 9.00
C ALA A 27 2.03 -15.01 10.33
N ASN A 28 2.03 -13.71 10.63
CA ASN A 28 1.67 -13.17 11.93
C ASN A 28 0.34 -12.39 11.92
N GLY A 29 -0.56 -12.68 10.97
CA GLY A 29 -1.90 -12.08 10.93
C GLY A 29 -1.89 -10.56 10.79
N GLY A 30 -0.92 -10.01 10.04
CA GLY A 30 -0.77 -8.61 9.70
C GLY A 30 0.23 -7.81 10.54
N ARG A 31 1.02 -8.48 11.39
CA ARG A 31 2.00 -7.83 12.28
C ARG A 31 3.43 -8.11 11.80
N VAL A 32 4.29 -7.10 11.88
CA VAL A 32 5.72 -7.20 11.52
C VAL A 32 6.51 -6.57 12.65
N LYS A 33 7.45 -7.32 13.22
CA LYS A 33 8.18 -6.94 14.45
C LYS A 33 8.88 -5.59 14.33
N ASP A 34 9.55 -5.35 13.21
CA ASP A 34 10.31 -4.11 12.97
C ASP A 34 9.41 -2.87 12.81
N PHE A 35 8.10 -3.07 12.60
CA PHE A 35 7.11 -2.00 12.54
C PHE A 35 6.35 -1.80 13.87
N GLY A 36 6.58 -2.66 14.87
CA GLY A 36 5.93 -2.57 16.18
C GLY A 36 4.40 -2.59 16.07
N ASP A 37 3.75 -1.52 16.55
CA ASP A 37 2.29 -1.35 16.49
C ASP A 37 1.82 -0.52 15.29
N ILE A 38 2.72 -0.13 14.38
CA ILE A 38 2.36 0.64 13.18
C ILE A 38 1.55 -0.26 12.24
N PRO A 39 0.30 0.13 11.89
CA PRO A 39 -0.57 -0.69 11.07
C PRO A 39 -0.07 -0.75 9.61
N LEU A 40 0.04 -1.97 9.10
CA LEU A 40 0.46 -2.27 7.73
C LEU A 40 -0.72 -2.77 6.89
N LEU A 41 -0.61 -2.54 5.59
CA LEU A 41 -1.44 -3.08 4.54
C LEU A 41 -0.52 -3.58 3.43
N LEU A 42 -0.76 -4.78 2.90
CA LEU A 42 -0.09 -5.21 1.66
C LEU A 42 -0.96 -4.82 0.48
N LEU A 43 -0.40 -4.05 -0.46
CA LEU A 43 -1.08 -3.66 -1.69
C LEU A 43 -0.49 -4.42 -2.87
N THR A 44 -1.31 -5.22 -3.54
CA THR A 44 -0.97 -5.88 -4.79
C THR A 44 -1.54 -5.10 -5.97
N THR A 45 -0.66 -4.77 -6.93
CA THR A 45 -1.00 -4.00 -8.14
C THR A 45 -0.49 -4.71 -9.39
N THR A 46 -1.18 -4.53 -10.52
CA THR A 46 -0.72 -5.00 -11.83
C THR A 46 0.26 -4.01 -12.43
N GLY A 47 1.46 -4.47 -12.78
CA GLY A 47 2.49 -3.63 -13.38
C GLY A 47 2.06 -3.06 -14.72
N ARG A 48 1.81 -1.74 -14.82
CA ARG A 48 1.23 -1.10 -16.02
C ARG A 48 2.00 -1.31 -17.33
N ARG A 49 3.31 -1.62 -17.24
CA ARG A 49 4.17 -1.91 -18.40
C ARG A 49 4.40 -3.40 -18.60
N SER A 50 4.42 -4.18 -17.52
CA SER A 50 4.85 -5.57 -17.53
C SER A 50 3.71 -6.58 -17.44
N GLY A 51 2.51 -6.17 -17.03
CA GLY A 51 1.40 -7.08 -16.69
C GLY A 51 1.60 -7.87 -15.40
N LEU A 52 2.83 -7.97 -14.88
CA LEU A 52 3.14 -8.73 -13.67
C LEU A 52 2.56 -8.11 -12.40
N SER A 53 1.99 -8.94 -11.52
CA SER A 53 1.55 -8.57 -10.19
C SER A 53 2.73 -8.18 -9.28
N ARG A 54 2.55 -7.11 -8.49
CA ARG A 54 3.56 -6.57 -7.58
C ARG A 54 2.93 -6.23 -6.24
N THR A 55 3.43 -6.85 -5.17
CA THR A 55 3.00 -6.56 -3.79
C THR A 55 3.97 -5.59 -3.10
N THR A 56 3.41 -4.57 -2.44
CA THR A 56 4.15 -3.57 -1.68
C THR A 56 3.55 -3.42 -0.29
N PRO A 57 4.31 -3.60 0.80
CA PRO A 57 3.90 -3.22 2.14
C PRO A 57 3.78 -1.70 2.27
N LEU A 58 2.69 -1.23 2.85
CA LEU A 58 2.41 0.19 3.07
C LEU A 58 1.96 0.41 4.51
N VAL A 59 2.46 1.47 5.14
CA VAL A 59 1.80 2.05 6.31
C VAL A 59 0.53 2.75 5.84
N HIS A 60 -0.54 2.63 6.61
CA HIS A 60 -1.82 3.27 6.29
C HIS A 60 -2.46 3.90 7.52
N LEU A 61 -3.40 4.82 7.30
CA LEU A 61 -4.40 5.21 8.29
C LEU A 61 -5.73 4.54 7.96
N HIS A 62 -6.46 4.07 8.96
CA HIS A 62 -7.83 3.60 8.77
C HIS A 62 -8.81 4.66 9.26
N ARG A 63 -9.64 5.19 8.35
CA ARG A 63 -10.61 6.28 8.62
C ARG A 63 -11.86 6.09 7.79
N ASP A 64 -13.01 6.20 8.44
CA ASP A 64 -14.34 6.16 7.79
C ASP A 64 -14.53 4.95 6.85
N GLY A 65 -13.99 3.80 7.25
CA GLY A 65 -14.03 2.56 6.46
C GLY A 65 -13.08 2.50 5.26
N ARG A 66 -12.17 3.47 5.13
CA ARG A 66 -11.17 3.58 4.06
C ARG A 66 -9.77 3.42 4.61
N TYR A 67 -8.85 2.97 3.75
CA TYR A 67 -7.43 2.84 4.08
C TYR A 67 -6.64 3.92 3.35
N VAL A 68 -6.21 4.96 4.07
CA VAL A 68 -5.46 6.08 3.51
C VAL A 68 -3.98 5.71 3.42
N VAL A 69 -3.41 5.80 2.23
CA VAL A 69 -2.00 5.53 1.94
C VAL A 69 -1.34 6.72 1.25
N PHE A 70 -0.05 6.88 1.51
CA PHE A 70 0.73 8.01 1.03
C PHE A 70 1.76 7.52 0.02
N ALA A 71 1.74 8.09 -1.19
CA ALA A 71 2.75 7.82 -2.22
C ALA A 71 4.06 8.59 -1.94
N ALA A 72 4.53 8.52 -0.69
CA ALA A 72 5.67 9.30 -0.17
C ALA A 72 7.02 8.75 -0.62
N ASN A 73 7.16 7.44 -0.81
CA ASN A 73 8.39 6.79 -1.31
C ASN A 73 9.67 7.27 -0.60
N GLY A 74 9.62 7.43 0.74
CA GLY A 74 10.74 7.94 1.55
C GLY A 74 11.15 9.40 1.27
N GLY A 75 10.32 10.16 0.54
CA GLY A 75 10.64 11.50 0.07
C GLY A 75 11.43 11.53 -1.24
N ALA A 76 11.50 10.43 -2.00
CA ALA A 76 12.15 10.43 -3.31
C ALA A 76 11.41 11.30 -4.32
N ASP A 77 12.14 11.86 -5.29
CA ASP A 77 11.59 12.73 -6.36
C ASP A 77 10.62 12.03 -7.30
N SER A 78 10.70 10.70 -7.38
CA SER A 78 9.81 9.90 -8.21
C SER A 78 8.70 9.25 -7.38
N ALA A 79 7.47 9.35 -7.89
CA ALA A 79 6.34 8.60 -7.35
C ALA A 79 6.60 7.09 -7.41
N PRO A 80 6.16 6.31 -6.40
CA PRO A 80 6.47 4.90 -6.31
C PRO A 80 5.76 4.09 -7.41
N GLY A 81 6.32 2.92 -7.74
CA GLY A 81 5.79 2.06 -8.80
C GLY A 81 4.34 1.62 -8.55
N TRP A 82 4.01 1.25 -7.30
CA TRP A 82 2.66 0.83 -6.92
C TRP A 82 1.62 1.91 -7.19
N TYR A 83 1.93 3.18 -6.94
CA TYR A 83 1.01 4.30 -7.18
C TYR A 83 0.68 4.43 -8.66
N ARG A 84 1.72 4.41 -9.50
CA ARG A 84 1.57 4.49 -10.96
C ARG A 84 0.82 3.28 -11.54
N ASN A 85 1.01 2.11 -10.95
CA ASN A 85 0.32 0.89 -11.35
C ASN A 85 -1.16 0.95 -10.96
N LEU A 86 -1.45 1.28 -9.70
CA LEU A 86 -2.81 1.34 -9.16
C LEU A 86 -3.67 2.38 -9.90
N MET A 87 -3.11 3.57 -10.15
CA MET A 87 -3.81 4.61 -10.91
C MET A 87 -4.08 4.22 -12.37
N ALA A 88 -3.24 3.37 -12.97
CA ALA A 88 -3.45 2.89 -14.34
C ALA A 88 -4.44 1.72 -14.39
N ALA A 89 -4.43 0.85 -13.39
CA ALA A 89 -5.31 -0.31 -13.31
C ALA A 89 -6.73 0.04 -12.83
N GLY A 90 -6.89 1.08 -12.02
CA GLY A 90 -8.17 1.50 -11.44
C GLY A 90 -8.62 0.65 -10.24
N GLU A 91 -7.96 -0.47 -9.99
CA GLU A 91 -8.18 -1.32 -8.82
C GLU A 91 -6.91 -2.09 -8.46
N GLY A 92 -6.89 -2.60 -7.25
CA GLY A 92 -5.86 -3.48 -6.74
C GLY A 92 -6.43 -4.36 -5.64
N GLU A 93 -5.56 -5.11 -4.98
CA GLU A 93 -5.96 -5.98 -3.88
C GLU A 93 -5.20 -5.59 -2.62
N ALA A 94 -5.92 -5.51 -1.51
CA ALA A 94 -5.38 -5.18 -0.20
C ALA A 94 -5.45 -6.39 0.72
N GLU A 95 -4.38 -6.63 1.47
CA GLU A 95 -4.37 -7.50 2.65
C GLU A 95 -4.23 -6.64 3.91
N VAL A 96 -5.17 -6.80 4.84
CA VAL A 96 -5.18 -6.13 6.16
C VAL A 96 -5.48 -7.17 7.23
N GLY A 97 -4.52 -7.39 8.12
CA GLY A 97 -4.60 -8.52 9.04
C GLY A 97 -4.62 -9.84 8.26
N SER A 98 -5.64 -10.66 8.50
CA SER A 98 -5.92 -11.90 7.75
C SER A 98 -6.91 -11.71 6.59
N ARG A 99 -7.42 -10.50 6.37
CA ARG A 99 -8.44 -10.22 5.34
C ARG A 99 -7.77 -9.82 4.03
N ARG A 100 -8.31 -10.30 2.92
CA ARG A 100 -7.91 -9.95 1.55
C ARG A 100 -9.13 -9.50 0.75
N PHE A 101 -9.06 -8.36 0.08
CA PHE A 101 -10.20 -7.80 -0.66
C PHE A 101 -9.75 -6.83 -1.76
N THR A 102 -10.57 -6.68 -2.80
CA THR A 102 -10.35 -5.70 -3.87
C THR A 102 -10.60 -4.29 -3.36
N VAL A 103 -9.74 -3.35 -3.78
CA VAL A 103 -9.85 -1.92 -3.46
C VAL A 103 -9.76 -1.07 -4.72
N ARG A 104 -10.43 0.08 -4.71
CA ARG A 104 -10.26 1.15 -5.70
C ARG A 104 -9.54 2.34 -5.08
N PRO A 105 -8.62 2.99 -5.83
CA PRO A 105 -7.99 4.23 -5.38
C PRO A 105 -8.94 5.41 -5.58
N GLU A 106 -9.14 6.19 -4.52
CA GLU A 106 -9.76 7.50 -4.59
C GLU A 106 -8.72 8.55 -4.19
N PRO A 107 -8.32 9.47 -5.09
CA PRO A 107 -7.45 10.58 -4.73
C PRO A 107 -8.08 11.45 -3.65
N VAL A 108 -7.34 11.68 -2.57
CA VAL A 108 -7.80 12.58 -1.51
C VAL A 108 -7.54 14.02 -1.93
N PRO A 109 -8.52 14.94 -1.81
CA PRO A 109 -8.35 16.36 -2.11
C PRO A 109 -7.26 17.01 -1.24
N GLU A 110 -6.50 17.94 -1.82
CA GLU A 110 -5.41 18.65 -1.11
C GLU A 110 -5.81 19.31 0.22
N PRO A 111 -7.01 19.90 0.38
CA PRO A 111 -7.42 20.49 1.67
C PRO A 111 -7.42 19.50 2.84
N GLU A 112 -7.57 18.19 2.57
CA GLU A 112 -7.55 17.15 3.61
C GLU A 112 -6.14 16.64 3.91
N HIS A 113 -5.16 16.94 3.06
CA HIS A 113 -3.81 16.38 3.18
C HIS A 113 -3.14 16.78 4.49
N GLU A 114 -3.27 18.03 4.92
CA GLU A 114 -2.60 18.53 6.12
C GLU A 114 -2.98 17.73 7.37
N GLU A 115 -4.28 17.52 7.57
CA GLU A 115 -4.78 16.73 8.70
C GLU A 115 -4.34 15.26 8.61
N LEU A 116 -4.40 14.66 7.42
CA LEU A 116 -3.95 13.29 7.22
C LEU A 116 -2.44 13.13 7.47
N TRP A 117 -1.62 14.10 7.06
CA TRP A 117 -0.20 14.14 7.36
C TRP A 117 0.05 14.23 8.86
N ARG A 118 -0.67 15.11 9.56
CA ARG A 118 -0.57 15.25 11.02
C ARG A 118 -0.87 13.92 11.73
N LEU A 119 -1.95 13.24 11.33
CA LEU A 119 -2.34 11.94 11.87
C LEU A 119 -1.31 10.85 11.54
N GLN A 120 -0.82 10.82 10.30
CA GLN A 120 0.19 9.86 9.86
C GLN A 120 1.52 10.05 10.61
N THR A 121 1.95 11.29 10.84
CA THR A 121 3.17 11.58 11.63
C THR A 121 3.00 11.24 13.11
N ALA A 122 1.79 11.40 13.66
CA ALA A 122 1.51 10.95 15.04
C ALA A 122 1.56 9.42 15.18
N GLN A 123 1.17 8.69 14.13
CA GLN A 123 1.23 7.22 14.08
C GLN A 123 2.64 6.68 13.78
N ASP A 124 3.33 7.29 12.83
CA ASP A 124 4.69 6.94 12.42
C ASP A 124 5.55 8.21 12.30
N PRO A 125 6.36 8.53 13.31
CA PRO A 125 7.22 9.71 13.30
C PRO A 125 8.21 9.77 12.13
N ASN A 126 8.53 8.64 11.48
CA ASN A 126 9.42 8.63 10.30
C ASN A 126 8.83 9.40 9.12
N PHE A 127 7.50 9.55 9.06
CA PHE A 127 6.83 10.30 8.01
C PHE A 127 7.12 11.80 8.05
N ALA A 128 7.46 12.38 9.21
CA ALA A 128 7.62 13.83 9.40
C ALA A 128 8.58 14.46 8.37
N GLY A 129 9.64 13.73 8.00
CA GLY A 129 10.68 14.23 7.10
C GLY A 129 10.45 13.97 5.61
N PHE A 130 9.40 13.23 5.21
CA PHE A 130 9.25 12.85 3.80
C PHE A 130 8.81 14.02 2.91
N ARG A 131 7.91 14.87 3.42
CA ARG A 131 7.39 16.02 2.64
C ARG A 131 8.45 17.09 2.39
N SER A 132 9.43 17.24 3.27
CA SER A 132 10.50 18.24 3.12
C SER A 132 11.66 17.77 2.23
N ARG A 133 11.67 16.51 1.81
CA ARG A 133 12.75 15.92 1.00
C ARG A 133 12.51 16.01 -0.50
N THR A 134 11.37 16.53 -0.93
CA THR A 134 10.99 16.60 -2.34
C THR A 134 10.08 17.79 -2.60
N ASP A 135 10.18 18.35 -3.81
CA ASP A 135 9.33 19.46 -4.25
C ASP A 135 7.98 18.98 -4.84
N ARG A 136 7.79 17.67 -5.00
CA ARG A 136 6.54 17.13 -5.52
C ARG A 136 5.44 17.18 -4.46
N THR A 137 4.22 17.49 -4.88
CA THR A 137 3.04 17.16 -4.07
C THR A 137 2.97 15.64 -3.95
N ILE A 138 3.05 15.13 -2.72
CA ILE A 138 2.95 13.69 -2.44
C ILE A 138 1.48 13.29 -2.54
N PRO A 139 1.11 12.41 -3.49
CA PRO A 139 -0.28 11.97 -3.60
C PRO A 139 -0.72 11.18 -2.35
N VAL A 140 -1.94 11.46 -1.91
CA VAL A 140 -2.64 10.73 -0.85
C VAL A 140 -3.83 10.03 -1.49
N LEU A 141 -3.97 8.73 -1.25
CA LEU A 141 -5.06 7.91 -1.79
C LEU A 141 -5.84 7.29 -0.64
N ALA A 142 -7.17 7.34 -0.71
CA ALA A 142 -8.04 6.47 0.05
C ALA A 142 -8.28 5.20 -0.75
N LEU A 143 -7.92 4.04 -0.20
CA LEU A 143 -8.25 2.74 -0.76
C LEU A 143 -9.62 2.34 -0.23
N VAL A 144 -10.60 2.27 -1.12
CA VAL A 144 -11.98 1.95 -0.78
C VAL A 144 -12.26 0.49 -1.14
N PRO A 145 -12.66 -0.36 -0.17
CA PRO A 145 -13.07 -1.72 -0.47
C PRO A 145 -14.20 -1.76 -1.49
N VAL A 146 -14.02 -2.55 -2.54
CA VAL A 146 -15.12 -2.84 -3.47
C VAL A 146 -16.04 -3.81 -2.74
N THR A 147 -17.17 -3.30 -2.26
CA THR A 147 -18.20 -4.17 -1.72
C THR A 147 -18.86 -4.84 -2.92
N GLY A 148 -18.70 -6.15 -3.07
CA GLY A 148 -19.49 -6.89 -4.03
C GLY A 148 -20.96 -6.66 -3.70
N ALA A 149 -21.74 -6.16 -4.67
CA ALA A 149 -23.18 -6.32 -4.61
C ALA A 149 -23.43 -7.83 -4.45
N GLY A 150 -23.97 -8.21 -3.29
CA GLY A 150 -24.53 -9.54 -3.10
C GLY A 150 -25.71 -9.76 -4.05
#